data_AF-A0A8R2FAH1-F1
#
_entry.id   AF-A0A8R2FAH1-F1
#
_cell.length_a   1.000
_cell.length_b   1.000
_cell.length_c   1.000
_cell.angle_alpha   90.00
_cell.angle_beta   90.00
_cell.angle_gamma   90.00
#
_symmetry.space_group_name_H-M   'P 1'
#
loop_
_entity.id
_entity.type
_entity.pdbx_description
1 polymer ?
#
loop_
_entity_poly.entity_id
_entity_poly.type
_entity_poly.pdbx_seq_one_letter_code
_entity_poly.pdbx_strand_id
1 'polypeptide(L)'
;MMGGYGWVPIDQPHTLLWVPCNSGDPLPRGAVHAGTDKGGDPLYAGRAFYEGDLLPAKINPSHSSAYVCWGGMEHALSHFEVLCHANVAWQTAQGNHIPPNAIVIGSTVDGEKLYMGRTLHDGTLTPGKIHPSHGTLYIPYNGEEVSVTEYEIMIYRPPMTFN
;
A
#
# COMPACT_ATOMS: atom_id res chain seq x y z
N MET A 1 21.85 -6.08 42.45
CA MET A 1 20.51 -6.35 41.86
C MET A 1 19.95 -5.06 41.31
N MET A 2 19.52 -5.10 40.04
CA MET A 2 18.52 -4.28 39.35
C MET A 2 18.67 -2.74 39.37
N GLY A 3 18.56 -2.00 38.27
CA GLY A 3 18.14 -2.34 36.91
C GLY A 3 18.65 -1.28 35.94
N GLY A 4 19.12 -1.72 34.78
CA GLY A 4 19.48 -0.83 33.68
C GLY A 4 18.21 -0.27 33.07
N TYR A 5 18.09 1.05 33.06
CA TYR A 5 17.19 1.74 32.15
C TYR A 5 17.72 1.49 30.74
N GLY A 6 17.16 0.47 30.09
CA GLY A 6 17.44 0.16 28.69
C GLY A 6 16.88 1.29 27.83
N TRP A 7 17.72 2.28 27.54
CA TRP A 7 17.55 3.09 26.36
C TRP A 7 17.63 2.15 25.15
N VAL A 8 16.49 1.85 24.55
CA VAL A 8 16.44 1.33 23.19
C VAL A 8 16.50 2.56 22.30
N PRO A 9 17.58 2.78 21.52
CA PRO A 9 17.57 3.81 20.50
C PRO A 9 16.44 3.48 19.53
N ILE A 10 15.54 4.42 19.27
CA ILE A 10 14.63 4.35 18.11
C ILE A 10 15.51 4.61 16.88
N ASP A 11 16.34 3.64 16.51
CA ASP A 11 17.27 3.74 15.39
C ASP A 11 16.87 2.79 14.26
N GLN A 12 15.58 2.79 13.95
CA GLN A 12 15.08 2.28 12.68
C GLN A 12 13.98 3.21 12.14
N PRO A 13 14.33 4.42 11.67
CA PRO A 13 13.37 5.37 11.09
C PRO A 13 12.63 4.86 9.83
N HIS A 14 12.86 3.60 9.43
CA HIS A 14 12.31 2.97 8.23
C HIS A 14 11.60 1.62 8.49
N THR A 15 11.37 1.22 9.75
CA THR A 15 10.58 -0.01 9.97
C THR A 15 9.11 0.27 9.72
N LEU A 16 8.55 -0.31 8.67
CA LEU A 16 7.12 -0.28 8.41
C LEU A 16 6.39 -1.13 9.46
N LEU A 17 5.33 -0.60 10.08
CA LEU A 17 4.47 -1.38 10.96
C LEU A 17 3.32 -1.98 10.15
N TRP A 18 3.26 -3.32 10.13
CA TRP A 18 2.18 -4.09 9.53
C TRP A 18 1.31 -4.69 10.63
N VAL A 19 0.02 -4.34 10.64
CA VAL A 19 -0.93 -4.85 11.63
C VAL A 19 -1.84 -5.88 10.94
N PRO A 20 -1.83 -7.16 11.36
CA PRO A 20 -2.74 -8.16 10.81
C PRO A 20 -4.18 -7.82 11.20
N CYS A 21 -5.10 -7.92 10.24
CA CYS A 21 -6.51 -7.67 10.42
C CYS A 21 -7.34 -8.69 9.63
N ASN A 22 -8.58 -8.88 10.07
CA ASN A 22 -9.62 -9.61 9.37
C ASN A 22 -10.71 -8.67 8.86
N SER A 23 -11.50 -9.13 7.90
CA SER A 23 -12.74 -8.48 7.51
C SER A 23 -13.64 -8.21 8.72
N GLY A 24 -14.06 -6.96 8.87
CA GLY A 24 -14.91 -6.51 9.97
C GLY A 24 -14.15 -6.06 11.23
N ASP A 25 -12.84 -6.28 11.31
CA ASP A 25 -12.03 -5.70 12.38
C ASP A 25 -12.03 -4.17 12.28
N PRO A 26 -12.00 -3.45 13.41
CA PRO A 26 -11.84 -2.00 13.39
C PRO A 26 -10.48 -1.63 12.78
N LEU A 27 -10.47 -0.56 11.98
CA LEU A 27 -9.24 -0.07 11.37
C LEU A 27 -8.23 0.35 12.46
N PRO A 28 -6.97 -0.14 12.42
CA PRO A 28 -5.97 0.20 13.42
C PRO A 28 -5.60 1.68 13.39
N ARG A 29 -5.23 2.22 14.55
CA ARG A 29 -4.72 3.61 14.66
C ARG A 29 -3.46 3.76 13.81
N GLY A 30 -3.33 4.94 13.18
CA GLY A 30 -2.16 5.25 12.36
C GLY A 30 -2.16 4.57 10.99
N ALA A 31 -3.27 3.93 10.57
CA ALA A 31 -3.42 3.40 9.22
C ALA A 31 -3.13 4.47 8.16
N VAL A 32 -2.33 4.09 7.16
CA VAL A 32 -1.90 5.00 6.10
C VAL A 32 -3.05 5.21 5.10
N HIS A 33 -3.56 6.44 5.05
CA HIS A 33 -4.54 6.87 4.05
C HIS A 33 -3.90 6.87 2.66
N ALA A 34 -4.51 6.15 1.73
CA ALA A 34 -3.97 5.92 0.40
C ALA A 34 -4.84 6.53 -0.71
N GLY A 35 -6.14 6.69 -0.46
CA GLY A 35 -7.06 7.13 -1.50
C GLY A 35 -8.45 7.41 -0.97
N THR A 36 -9.39 7.63 -1.87
CA THR A 36 -10.76 8.01 -1.53
C THR A 36 -11.72 7.41 -2.55
N ASP A 37 -12.77 6.77 -2.07
CA ASP A 37 -13.82 6.16 -2.88
C ASP A 37 -14.85 7.20 -3.35
N LYS A 38 -15.78 6.81 -4.21
CA LYS A 38 -16.77 7.68 -4.87
C LYS A 38 -17.68 8.42 -3.89
N GLY A 39 -17.94 7.81 -2.72
CA GLY A 39 -18.72 8.40 -1.63
C GLY A 39 -17.96 9.37 -0.74
N GLY A 40 -16.65 9.56 -0.97
CA GLY A 40 -15.76 10.29 -0.07
C GLY A 40 -15.16 9.43 1.05
N ASP A 41 -15.49 8.15 1.10
CA ASP A 41 -14.97 7.22 2.11
C ASP A 41 -13.46 7.00 1.93
N PRO A 42 -12.68 7.00 3.02
CA PRO A 42 -11.24 6.85 2.95
C PRO A 42 -10.84 5.40 2.60
N LEU A 43 -9.82 5.28 1.74
CA LEU A 43 -9.17 4.02 1.40
C LEU A 43 -7.77 3.96 2.01
N TYR A 44 -7.34 2.78 2.43
CA TYR A 44 -6.10 2.60 3.18
C TYR A 44 -5.14 1.62 2.52
N ALA A 45 -3.85 1.82 2.81
CA ALA A 45 -2.78 1.00 2.32
C ALA A 45 -2.64 -0.29 3.14
N GLY A 46 -2.62 -1.43 2.46
CA GLY A 46 -2.32 -2.72 3.06
C GLY A 46 -1.55 -3.63 2.12
N ARG A 47 -1.43 -4.87 2.54
CA ARG A 47 -0.97 -5.99 1.72
C ARG A 47 -1.69 -7.27 2.12
N ALA A 48 -1.76 -8.23 1.21
CA ALA A 48 -2.34 -9.54 1.48
C ALA A 48 -1.67 -10.62 0.64
N PHE A 49 -1.59 -11.83 1.18
CA PHE A 49 -1.13 -13.00 0.43
C PHE A 49 -2.24 -13.53 -0.46
N TYR A 50 -1.94 -13.77 -1.74
CA TYR A 50 -2.87 -14.35 -2.71
C TYR A 50 -2.09 -15.03 -3.84
N GLU A 51 -2.47 -16.26 -4.18
CA GLU A 51 -1.86 -17.04 -5.30
C GLU A 51 -0.32 -17.08 -5.28
N GLY A 52 0.27 -17.20 -4.08
CA GLY A 52 1.73 -17.30 -3.89
C GLY A 52 2.46 -15.95 -3.77
N ASP A 53 1.78 -14.85 -4.10
CA ASP A 53 2.33 -13.50 -4.03
C ASP A 53 1.92 -12.79 -2.73
N LEU A 54 2.74 -11.85 -2.29
CA LEU A 54 2.38 -10.82 -1.31
C LEU A 54 2.03 -9.54 -2.08
N LEU A 55 0.75 -9.22 -2.18
CA LEU A 55 0.25 -8.16 -3.06
C LEU A 55 -0.09 -6.89 -2.28
N PRO A 56 0.21 -5.69 -2.82
CA PRO A 56 -0.36 -4.43 -2.34
C PRO A 56 -1.89 -4.48 -2.37
N ALA A 57 -2.54 -4.01 -1.31
CA ALA A 57 -3.97 -4.10 -1.13
C ALA A 57 -4.63 -2.73 -0.87
N LYS A 58 -5.78 -2.50 -1.52
CA LYS A 58 -6.72 -1.42 -1.22
C LYS A 58 -7.63 -1.88 -0.09
N ILE A 59 -7.54 -1.28 1.09
CA ILE A 59 -8.45 -1.57 2.20
C ILE A 59 -9.61 -0.58 2.16
N ASN A 60 -10.83 -1.09 2.11
CA ASN A 60 -12.05 -0.31 2.19
C ASN A 60 -12.82 -0.71 3.48
N PRO A 61 -12.75 0.11 4.54
CA PRO A 61 -13.47 -0.18 5.79
C PRO A 61 -14.99 -0.24 5.62
N SER A 62 -15.57 0.58 4.75
CA SER A 62 -17.02 0.57 4.46
C SER A 62 -17.47 -0.75 3.86
N HIS A 63 -16.59 -1.45 3.13
CA HIS A 63 -16.85 -2.78 2.59
C HIS A 63 -16.41 -3.92 3.53
N SER A 64 -15.72 -3.58 4.63
CA SER A 64 -15.08 -4.57 5.51
C SER A 64 -14.17 -5.55 4.76
N SER A 65 -13.44 -5.08 3.74
CA SER A 65 -12.62 -5.94 2.88
C SER A 65 -11.32 -5.26 2.45
N ALA A 66 -10.30 -6.08 2.20
CA ALA A 66 -9.17 -5.70 1.37
C ALA A 66 -9.38 -6.18 -0.07
N TYR A 67 -8.81 -5.47 -1.03
CA TYR A 67 -8.85 -5.81 -2.45
C TYR A 67 -7.45 -5.84 -3.04
N VAL A 68 -7.13 -6.92 -3.75
CA VAL A 68 -5.86 -7.07 -4.46
C VAL A 68 -6.11 -7.32 -5.95
N CYS A 69 -5.13 -6.94 -6.76
CA CYS A 69 -5.13 -7.12 -8.20
C CYS A 69 -4.34 -8.38 -8.56
N TRP A 70 -4.98 -9.36 -9.21
CA TRP A 70 -4.28 -10.56 -9.68
C TRP A 70 -5.01 -11.20 -10.88
N GLY A 71 -4.26 -11.59 -11.90
CA GLY A 71 -4.78 -12.32 -13.06
C GLY A 71 -5.88 -11.58 -13.84
N GLY A 72 -5.83 -10.25 -13.93
CA GLY A 72 -6.84 -9.44 -14.62
C GLY A 72 -8.08 -9.09 -13.78
N MET A 73 -8.15 -9.53 -12.52
CA MET A 73 -9.33 -9.37 -11.67
C MET A 73 -9.03 -8.65 -10.35
N GLU A 74 -10.07 -8.03 -9.77
CA GLU A 74 -10.10 -7.59 -8.38
C GLU A 74 -10.56 -8.74 -7.47
N HIS A 75 -9.77 -9.05 -6.44
CA HIS A 75 -10.08 -10.10 -5.49
C HIS A 75 -10.31 -9.52 -4.10
N ALA A 76 -11.49 -9.78 -3.53
CA ALA A 76 -11.83 -9.41 -2.16
C ALA A 76 -11.27 -10.44 -1.17
N LEU A 77 -10.52 -9.98 -0.16
CA LEU A 77 -9.86 -10.83 0.82
C LEU A 77 -10.24 -10.48 2.24
N SER A 78 -10.41 -11.52 3.06
CA SER A 78 -10.79 -11.41 4.47
C SER A 78 -9.63 -11.36 5.45
N HIS A 79 -8.41 -11.62 5.00
CA HIS A 79 -7.20 -11.60 5.82
C HIS A 79 -6.16 -10.74 5.13
N PHE A 80 -5.64 -9.74 5.84
CA PHE A 80 -4.72 -8.76 5.28
C PHE A 80 -3.91 -8.10 6.39
N GLU A 81 -2.88 -7.35 6.00
CA GLU A 81 -2.12 -6.49 6.90
C GLU A 81 -2.32 -5.02 6.51
N VAL A 82 -2.56 -4.17 7.50
CA VAL A 82 -2.69 -2.71 7.32
C VAL A 82 -1.35 -2.05 7.59
N LEU A 83 -0.91 -1.18 6.68
CA LEU A 83 0.28 -0.36 6.90
C LEU A 83 -0.06 0.77 7.89
N CYS A 84 0.68 0.83 8.99
CA CYS A 84 0.47 1.80 10.07
C CYS A 84 1.74 2.59 10.39
N HIS A 85 1.56 3.80 10.92
CA HIS A 85 2.63 4.64 11.48
C HIS A 85 3.82 4.93 10.54
N ALA A 86 3.60 4.83 9.23
CA ALA A 86 4.62 5.10 8.22
C ALA A 86 4.61 6.57 7.80
N ASN A 87 5.79 7.17 7.73
CA ASN A 87 5.97 8.54 7.24
C ASN A 87 6.11 8.52 5.71
N VAL A 88 4.98 8.57 5.00
CA VAL A 88 4.95 8.40 3.53
C VAL A 88 4.64 9.69 2.79
N ALA A 89 5.10 9.77 1.54
CA ALA A 89 4.67 10.76 0.57
C ALA A 89 4.30 10.06 -0.74
N TRP A 90 3.68 10.80 -1.65
CA TRP A 90 3.28 10.33 -2.97
C TRP A 90 4.02 11.14 -4.01
N GLN A 91 4.64 10.45 -4.97
CA GLN A 91 5.43 11.07 -6.03
C GLN A 91 4.91 10.59 -7.38
N THR A 92 4.71 11.50 -8.32
CA THR A 92 4.35 11.15 -9.70
C THR A 92 5.46 10.31 -10.35
N ALA A 93 5.05 9.24 -11.02
CA ALA A 93 5.91 8.33 -11.76
C ALA A 93 5.16 7.80 -13.00
N GLN A 94 5.90 7.16 -13.89
CA GLN A 94 5.35 6.60 -15.12
C GLN A 94 6.05 5.29 -15.48
N GLY A 95 5.29 4.35 -16.04
CA GLY A 95 5.83 3.15 -16.65
C GLY A 95 6.54 2.25 -15.63
N ASN A 96 7.83 2.01 -15.85
CA ASN A 96 8.68 1.22 -14.96
C ASN A 96 9.62 2.08 -14.10
N HIS A 97 9.41 3.41 -14.06
CA HIS A 97 10.26 4.31 -13.30
C HIS A 97 9.95 4.21 -11.79
N ILE A 98 10.80 3.51 -11.05
CA ILE A 98 10.69 3.36 -9.59
C ILE A 98 11.70 4.27 -8.89
N PRO A 99 11.26 5.29 -8.13
CA PRO A 99 12.15 6.13 -7.35
C PRO A 99 12.97 5.33 -6.32
N PRO A 100 14.24 5.70 -6.04
CA PRO A 100 15.08 4.97 -5.08
C PRO A 100 14.52 4.88 -3.66
N ASN A 101 13.66 5.81 -3.26
CA ASN A 101 13.00 5.86 -1.95
C ASN A 101 11.57 5.27 -1.96
N ALA A 102 11.18 4.56 -3.03
CA ALA A 102 9.91 3.84 -3.09
C ALA A 102 9.83 2.75 -2.03
N ILE A 103 8.65 2.64 -1.41
CA ILE A 103 8.41 1.67 -0.35
C ILE A 103 7.96 0.36 -0.97
N VAL A 104 8.74 -0.71 -0.75
CA VAL A 104 8.34 -2.07 -1.13
C VAL A 104 7.22 -2.51 -0.21
N ILE A 105 6.10 -2.91 -0.81
CA ILE A 105 4.89 -3.31 -0.08
C ILE A 105 4.74 -4.83 -0.05
N GLY A 106 5.16 -5.49 -1.13
CA GLY A 106 5.12 -6.93 -1.25
C GLY A 106 6.06 -7.43 -2.35
N SER A 107 5.85 -8.67 -2.75
CA SER A 107 6.63 -9.32 -3.80
C SER A 107 5.85 -10.44 -4.44
N THR A 108 6.17 -10.72 -5.70
CA THR A 108 5.74 -11.94 -6.38
C THR A 108 6.47 -13.17 -5.82
N VAL A 109 5.98 -14.36 -6.15
CA VAL A 109 6.58 -15.65 -5.77
C VAL A 109 8.00 -15.85 -6.31
N ASP A 110 8.34 -15.25 -7.45
CA ASP A 110 9.69 -15.27 -8.04
C ASP A 110 10.61 -14.16 -7.48
N GLY A 111 10.10 -13.33 -6.56
CA GLY A 111 10.86 -12.35 -5.81
C GLY A 111 10.92 -10.95 -6.43
N GLU A 112 10.13 -10.68 -7.48
CA GLU A 112 9.97 -9.31 -7.98
C GLU A 112 9.30 -8.44 -6.92
N LYS A 113 9.88 -7.27 -6.65
CA LYS A 113 9.35 -6.31 -5.68
C LYS A 113 8.11 -5.61 -6.25
N LEU A 114 7.06 -5.54 -5.45
CA LEU A 114 5.83 -4.83 -5.76
C LEU A 114 5.69 -3.59 -4.87
N TYR A 115 5.16 -2.53 -5.46
CA TYR A 115 5.02 -1.23 -4.81
C TYR A 115 3.55 -0.81 -4.81
N MET A 116 3.19 0.09 -3.90
CA MET A 116 1.87 0.71 -3.93
C MET A 116 1.90 1.98 -4.78
N GLY A 117 1.00 2.04 -5.74
CA GLY A 117 0.67 3.26 -6.45
C GLY A 117 -0.76 3.66 -6.22
N ARG A 118 -1.13 4.83 -6.72
CA ARG A 118 -2.51 5.30 -6.81
C ARG A 118 -2.70 6.19 -8.03
N THR A 119 -3.94 6.29 -8.48
CA THR A 119 -4.31 7.19 -9.59
C THR A 119 -5.76 7.63 -9.46
N LEU A 120 -6.11 8.73 -10.13
CA LEU A 120 -7.49 9.18 -10.24
C LEU A 120 -8.19 8.37 -11.33
N HIS A 121 -9.25 7.65 -10.99
CA HIS A 121 -10.03 6.83 -11.92
C HIS A 121 -11.53 6.94 -11.61
N ASP A 122 -12.34 7.36 -12.59
CA ASP A 122 -13.80 7.54 -12.46
C ASP A 122 -14.24 8.28 -11.18
N GLY A 123 -13.52 9.37 -10.84
CA GLY A 123 -13.81 10.20 -9.67
C GLY A 123 -13.33 9.63 -8.32
N THR A 124 -12.61 8.50 -8.32
CA THR A 124 -11.99 7.90 -7.14
C THR A 124 -10.47 8.09 -7.18
N LEU A 125 -9.84 8.32 -6.04
CA LEU A 125 -8.38 8.20 -5.92
C LEU A 125 -8.10 6.77 -5.45
N THR A 126 -7.75 5.88 -6.37
CA THR A 126 -7.70 4.44 -6.08
C THR A 126 -6.26 3.94 -5.96
N PRO A 127 -5.88 3.33 -4.81
CA PRO A 127 -4.59 2.67 -4.65
C PRO A 127 -4.58 1.26 -5.24
N GLY A 128 -3.40 0.79 -5.64
CA GLY A 128 -3.20 -0.52 -6.26
C GLY A 128 -1.74 -0.99 -6.32
N LYS A 129 -1.49 -1.99 -7.16
CA LYS A 129 -0.22 -2.70 -7.31
C LYS A 129 0.58 -2.15 -8.49
N ILE A 130 1.74 -1.56 -8.24
CA ILE A 130 2.74 -1.28 -9.28
C ILE A 130 3.57 -2.55 -9.50
N HIS A 131 3.66 -2.96 -10.75
CA HIS A 131 4.46 -4.11 -11.19
C HIS A 131 5.58 -3.61 -12.13
N PRO A 132 6.83 -3.46 -11.64
CA PRO A 132 7.90 -2.80 -12.38
C PRO A 132 8.20 -3.43 -13.75
N SER A 133 8.26 -4.75 -13.85
CA SER A 133 8.54 -5.47 -15.10
C SER A 133 7.42 -5.33 -16.14
N HIS A 134 6.18 -5.09 -15.70
CA HIS A 134 5.05 -4.78 -16.58
C HIS A 134 4.97 -3.29 -16.92
N GLY A 135 5.67 -2.44 -16.15
CA GLY A 135 5.67 -0.99 -16.32
C GLY A 135 4.30 -0.35 -16.11
N THR A 136 3.52 -0.83 -15.14
CA THR A 136 2.14 -0.36 -14.94
C THR A 136 1.72 -0.39 -13.47
N LEU A 137 0.81 0.51 -13.12
CA LEU A 137 -0.04 0.41 -11.93
C LEU A 137 -1.30 -0.35 -12.32
N TYR A 138 -1.61 -1.40 -11.56
CA TYR A 138 -2.90 -2.08 -11.59
C TYR A 138 -3.76 -1.60 -10.41
N ILE A 139 -4.93 -1.03 -10.69
CA ILE A 139 -5.91 -0.67 -9.67
C ILE A 139 -7.10 -1.64 -9.67
N PRO A 140 -7.60 -2.04 -8.50
CA PRO A 140 -8.79 -2.86 -8.39
C PRO A 140 -10.03 -1.95 -8.51
N TYR A 141 -10.88 -2.16 -9.51
CA TYR A 141 -12.06 -1.32 -9.75
C TYR A 141 -13.20 -2.12 -10.41
N ASN A 142 -14.38 -2.12 -9.79
CA ASN A 142 -15.59 -2.79 -10.29
C ASN A 142 -15.39 -4.27 -10.70
N GLY A 143 -14.60 -5.02 -9.94
CA GLY A 143 -14.31 -6.43 -10.22
C GLY A 143 -13.15 -6.68 -11.17
N GLU A 144 -12.58 -5.65 -11.80
CA GLU A 144 -11.50 -5.78 -12.77
C GLU A 144 -10.17 -5.22 -12.24
N GLU A 145 -9.07 -5.69 -12.85
CA GLU A 145 -7.73 -5.13 -12.72
C GLU A 145 -7.49 -4.11 -13.84
N VAL A 146 -7.62 -2.82 -13.55
CA VAL A 146 -7.42 -1.75 -14.53
C VAL A 146 -5.94 -1.33 -14.57
N SER A 147 -5.33 -1.36 -15.75
CA SER A 147 -3.92 -0.96 -15.94
C SER A 147 -3.77 0.52 -16.28
N VAL A 148 -2.83 1.21 -15.62
CA VAL A 148 -2.55 2.64 -15.80
C VAL A 148 -1.03 2.87 -15.79
N THR A 149 -0.52 3.60 -16.78
CA THR A 149 0.92 3.86 -16.92
C THR A 149 1.40 5.13 -16.24
N GLU A 150 0.51 6.08 -15.94
CA GLU A 150 0.79 7.32 -15.20
C GLU A 150 0.12 7.28 -13.83
N TYR A 151 0.91 7.44 -12.78
CA TYR A 151 0.44 7.22 -11.42
C TYR A 151 1.28 7.99 -10.39
N GLU A 152 0.83 8.00 -9.14
CA GLU A 152 1.67 8.33 -8.01
C GLU A 152 2.18 7.03 -7.36
N ILE A 153 3.43 6.99 -6.93
CA ILE A 153 4.04 5.90 -6.17
C ILE A 153 4.28 6.33 -4.71
N MET A 154 4.04 5.40 -3.78
CA MET A 154 4.31 5.62 -2.36
C MET A 154 5.82 5.57 -2.08
N ILE A 155 6.33 6.63 -1.47
CA ILE A 155 7.75 6.80 -1.11
C ILE A 155 7.90 7.12 0.38
N TYR A 156 9.09 6.87 0.94
CA TYR A 156 9.45 7.47 2.24
C TYR A 156 9.45 8.99 2.11
N ARG A 157 8.76 9.68 3.03
CA ARG A 157 8.72 11.14 3.04
C ARG A 157 10.15 11.67 3.19
N PRO A 158 10.64 12.51 2.26
CA PRO A 158 11.94 13.15 2.40
C PRO A 158 12.01 13.95 3.71
N PRO A 159 13.16 14.03 4.38
CA PRO A 159 13.33 14.95 5.50
C PRO A 159 13.03 16.37 5.04
N MET A 160 12.27 17.13 5.84
CA MET A 160 12.02 18.53 5.54
C MET A 160 13.36 19.27 5.53
N THR A 161 13.81 19.72 4.37
CA THR A 161 14.95 20.63 4.26
C THR A 161 14.45 22.03 4.55
N PHE A 162 14.81 22.59 5.70
CA PHE A 162 14.66 24.03 5.95
C PHE A 162 15.80 24.75 5.21
N ASN A 163 15.45 25.63 4.27
CA ASN A 163 16.37 26.61 3.69
C ASN A 163 16.46 27.84 4.61
#